data_AF-A0A376L2K3-F1
#
_entry.id   AF-A0A376L2K3-F1
#
_cell.length_a   1.000
_cell.length_b   1.000
_cell.length_c   1.000
_cell.angle_alpha   90.00
_cell.angle_beta   90.00
_cell.angle_gamma   90.00
#
_symmetry.space_group_name_H-M   'P 1'
#
loop_
_entity.id
_entity.type
_entity.pdbx_description
1 polymer ?
#
loop_
_entity_poly.entity_id
_entity_poly.type
_entity_poly.pdbx_seq_one_letter_code
_entity_poly.pdbx_strand_id
1 'polypeptide(L)' 'MFLEPDQKKNTWRVVLSRDELEPDTPRLIEVSGNTLTLLPVKDK' A
#
# COMPACT_ATOMS: atom_id res chain seq x y z
N MET A 1 13.00 -1.04 -3.91
CA MET A 1 13.32 -0.36 -2.62
C MET A 1 13.63 1.10 -2.92
N PHE A 2 13.15 2.04 -2.12
CA PHE A 2 13.43 3.47 -2.31
C PHE A 2 14.87 3.82 -1.92
N LEU A 3 15.43 4.82 -2.58
CA LEU A 3 16.76 5.36 -2.26
C LEU A 3 16.77 6.07 -0.89
N GLU A 4 15.70 6.81 -0.58
CA GLU A 4 15.53 7.54 0.68
C GLU A 4 14.14 7.24 1.30
N PRO A 5 13.97 6.11 2.03
CA PRO A 5 12.71 5.79 2.67
C PRO A 5 12.45 6.71 3.87
N ASP A 6 11.23 7.21 4.02
CA ASP A 6 10.82 7.93 5.23
C ASP A 6 10.60 6.95 6.39
N GLN A 7 11.66 6.68 7.14
CA GLN A 7 11.62 5.78 8.30
C GLN A 7 10.84 6.36 9.49
N LYS A 8 10.72 7.69 9.60
CA LYS A 8 9.99 8.34 10.71
C LYS A 8 8.49 8.15 10.57
N LYS A 9 7.97 8.30 9.35
CA LYS A 9 6.55 8.09 9.06
C LYS A 9 6.23 6.64 8.68
N ASN A 10 7.25 5.83 8.42
CA ASN A 10 7.12 4.42 8.05
C ASN A 10 6.20 4.21 6.83
N THR A 11 6.17 5.18 5.91
CA THR A 11 5.32 5.21 4.72
C THR A 11 5.90 4.43 3.55
N TRP A 12 7.07 3.81 3.71
CA TRP A 12 7.74 3.02 2.67
C TRP A 12 7.29 1.55 2.64
N ARG A 13 6.38 1.13 3.54
CA ARG A 13 5.82 -0.23 3.60
C ARG A 13 4.34 -0.19 3.95
N VAL A 14 3.61 -1.19 3.46
CA VAL A 14 2.22 -1.47 3.83
C VAL A 14 2.15 -2.94 4.25
N VAL A 15 1.42 -3.23 5.32
CA VAL A 15 1.13 -4.59 5.75
C VAL A 15 -0.36 -4.82 5.53
N LEU A 16 -0.70 -5.84 4.74
CA LEU A 16 -2.08 -6.25 4.52
C LEU A 16 -2.31 -7.58 5.23
N SER A 17 -3.40 -7.68 5.98
CA SER A 17 -3.85 -8.92 6.57
C SER A 17 -4.47 -9.81 5.49
N ARG A 18 -4.37 -11.14 5.67
CA ARG A 18 -4.92 -12.09 4.69
C ARG A 18 -6.42 -11.90 4.48
N ASP A 19 -7.14 -11.50 5.54
CA ASP A 19 -8.58 -11.27 5.53
C ASP A 19 -8.99 -10.00 4.77
N GLU A 20 -8.05 -9.08 4.51
CA GLU A 20 -8.29 -7.85 3.73
C GLU A 20 -8.08 -8.06 2.21
N LEU A 21 -7.72 -9.28 1.81
CA LEU A 21 -7.51 -9.66 0.42
C LEU A 21 -8.78 -10.31 -0.13
N GLU A 22 -9.41 -9.60 -1.07
CA GLU A 22 -10.51 -10.16 -1.84
C GLU A 22 -9.98 -11.15 -2.89
N PRO A 23 -10.65 -12.30 -3.10
CA PRO A 23 -10.22 -13.30 -4.07
C PRO A 23 -10.33 -12.80 -5.51
N ASP A 24 -11.36 -12.00 -5.80
CA ASP A 24 -11.70 -11.56 -7.15
C ASP A 24 -11.23 -10.12 -7.45
N THR A 25 -10.83 -9.36 -6.42
CA THR A 25 -10.46 -7.94 -6.57
C THR A 25 -9.06 -7.67 -6.04
N PRO A 26 -8.10 -7.27 -6.90
CA PRO A 26 -6.76 -6.93 -6.44
C PRO A 26 -6.76 -5.64 -5.62
N ARG A 27 -5.90 -5.58 -4.60
CA ARG A 27 -5.62 -4.35 -3.86
C ARG A 27 -4.59 -3.51 -4.62
N LEU A 28 -4.92 -2.24 -4.86
CA LEU A 28 -4.02 -1.31 -5.55
C LEU A 28 -3.15 -0.58 -4.52
N ILE A 29 -1.84 -0.73 -4.65
CA ILE A 29 -0.85 0.04 -3.87
C ILE A 29 -0.22 1.05 -4.82
N GLU A 30 -0.45 2.33 -4.55
CA GLU A 30 0.14 3.42 -5.30
C GLU A 30 1.52 3.77 -4.74
N VAL A 31 2.47 4.02 -5.66
CA VAL A 31 3.79 4.54 -5.34
C VAL A 31 3.83 6.01 -5.70
N SER A 32 4.04 6.87 -4.70
CA SER A 32 4.20 8.31 -4.92
C SER A 32 5.47 8.81 -4.23
N GLY A 33 6.46 9.21 -5.03
CA GLY A 33 7.77 9.63 -4.57
C GLY A 33 8.49 8.49 -3.81
N ASN A 34 8.68 8.69 -2.50
CA ASN A 34 9.29 7.72 -1.59
C ASN A 34 8.27 7.06 -0.63
N THR A 35 6.98 7.08 -0.98
CA THR A 35 5.89 6.57 -0.14
C THR A 35 5.03 5.55 -0.89
N LEU A 36 4.46 4.61 -0.12
CA LEU A 36 3.48 3.62 -0.55
C LEU A 36 2.14 3.93 0.11
N THR A 37 1.10 4.03 -0.69
CA THR A 37 -0.27 4.28 -0.22
C THR A 37 -1.17 3.15 -0.70
N LEU A 38 -1.82 2.46 0.24
CA LEU A 38 -2.85 1.48 -0.08
C LEU A 38 -4.14 2.22 -0.42
N LEU A 39 -4.60 2.09 -1.67
CA LEU A 39 -5.83 2.73 -2.09
C LEU A 39 -7.05 1.98 -1.54
N PRO A 40 -8.15 2.71 -1.26
CA PRO A 40 -9.40 2.08 -0.87
C PRO A 40 -9.89 1.15 -1.98
N VAL A 41 -10.53 0.05 -1.59
CA VAL A 41 -11.21 -0.83 -2.54
C VAL A 41 -12.32 0.01 -3.16
N LYS A 42 -12.40 0.06 -4.49
CA LYS A 42 -13.52 0.73 -5.16
C LYS A 42 -14.77 -0.11 -4.89
N ASP A 43 -15.61 0.34 -3.98
CA ASP A 43 -16.99 -0.13 -3.89
C ASP A 43 -17.69 0.12 -5.23
N LYS A 44 -18.47 -0.86 -5.66
CA LYS A 44 -19.20 -0.86 -6.93
C LYS A 44 -20.40 0.08 -6.88
#